data_AF-A0A2V5X9H7-F1
#
_entry.id   AF-A0A2V5X9H7-F1
#
_cell.length_a   1.000
_cell.length_b   1.000
_cell.length_c   1.000
_cell.angle_alpha   90.00
_cell.angle_beta   90.00
_cell.angle_gamma   90.00
#
_symmetry.space_group_name_H-M   'P 1'
#
loop_
_entity.id
_entity.type
_entity.pdbx_description
1 polymer ?
#
loop_
_entity_poly.entity_id
_entity_poly.type
_entity_poly.pdbx_seq_one_letter_code
_entity_poly.pdbx_strand_id
1 'polypeptide(L)'
;MLSDPHLAFSLTVMNGPGFASPTFCLLSVLGFCVVLCFNKPSCLAQVYPGQRWATRTPEHAGMSPEKLDALRDLVGGRGCVVRHGFMVYSWGDQSKSSDVASAMKPVISTLLLMAVQEGKLKSVDEPLADFEPRLKSLNNGKDAGITWRHLASQTSGYGLVERPGQAWSYNDYALALYYDTLTQKVFRTNGTDGLRTWLAEPLQFEDHYTFDAFGSNDRPGRLALSVRDFARFGLLYLRHGKWRDKQLLDPKLGDMAVSSPLAADTPLTSGKGANMLPHQRSIGGGKNITPIGPGYYSFNWWLNRTNKLGQRLFVDAPPDTYVAAGHGGMRMLWVVPGLDLIVCWNDSKIEDHDASPGNPNTQCNQAAKLMVEAVLDGSANGSQASTTLGISDSRFTLNGKPAFLYGISYYGALGASEDFIRRDLDDLQRYGFNWIRVWANWRAFGVDAAAVDGAGRPITEGLEKLKWLLEECDRRGLIVDVTFSRGNGATGPQRLQTLDAHRRAVETVVTALKPWRLETTARACPSA
;
A
#
# COMPACT_ATOMS: atom_id res chain seq x y z
N MET A 1 18.87 26.37 -38.68
CA MET A 1 18.13 25.08 -38.74
C MET A 1 18.58 24.23 -37.58
N LEU A 2 17.61 23.66 -36.85
CA LEU A 2 17.67 22.68 -35.76
C LEU A 2 16.96 23.19 -34.50
N SER A 3 15.64 23.31 -34.67
CA SER A 3 14.63 23.24 -33.62
C SER A 3 14.08 21.81 -33.64
N ASP A 4 14.45 20.97 -32.67
CA ASP A 4 13.73 19.72 -32.39
C ASP A 4 14.09 19.19 -30.98
N PRO A 5 13.17 19.12 -29.99
CA PRO A 5 13.45 18.61 -28.66
C PRO A 5 12.72 17.28 -28.40
N HIS A 6 13.38 16.14 -28.61
CA HIS A 6 12.85 14.84 -28.19
C HIS A 6 13.96 13.95 -27.59
N LEU A 7 13.91 13.72 -26.28
CA LEU A 7 14.70 12.72 -25.55
C LEU A 7 13.92 12.27 -24.31
N ALA A 8 14.00 10.97 -23.97
CA ALA A 8 13.61 10.42 -22.67
C ALA A 8 14.59 10.78 -21.52
N PHE A 9 15.39 11.84 -21.75
CA PHE A 9 16.47 12.35 -20.92
C PHE A 9 16.80 13.79 -21.37
N SER A 10 16.69 14.79 -20.49
CA SER A 10 17.11 16.17 -20.83
C SER A 10 18.60 16.38 -20.55
N LEU A 11 19.44 16.57 -21.57
CA LEU A 11 20.85 16.95 -21.35
C LEU A 11 20.93 18.47 -21.06
N THR A 12 21.11 18.84 -19.79
CA THR A 12 21.33 20.25 -19.41
C THR A 12 22.81 20.53 -19.14
N VAL A 13 23.39 21.53 -19.81
CA VAL A 13 24.73 22.05 -19.52
C VAL A 13 24.59 23.40 -18.84
N MET A 14 24.98 23.49 -17.56
CA MET A 14 25.03 24.79 -16.88
C MET A 14 26.39 25.46 -17.13
N ASN A 15 26.37 26.58 -17.86
CA ASN A 15 27.39 27.62 -17.74
C ASN A 15 26.87 28.63 -16.71
N GLY A 16 27.40 28.60 -15.49
CA GLY A 16 27.12 29.67 -14.53
C GLY A 16 27.96 30.90 -14.85
N PRO A 17 27.37 32.10 -15.01
CA PRO A 17 28.13 33.34 -14.89
C PRO A 17 28.60 33.49 -13.44
N GLY A 18 29.77 34.09 -13.27
CA GLY A 18 30.43 34.27 -11.99
C GLY A 18 29.55 34.97 -10.97
N PHE A 19 29.57 34.46 -9.73
CA PHE A 19 29.12 35.20 -8.57
C PHE A 19 30.02 36.43 -8.39
N ALA A 20 29.43 37.62 -8.54
CA ALA A 20 29.94 38.84 -7.92
C ALA A 20 28.97 39.23 -6.79
N SER A 21 29.50 39.10 -5.56
CA SER A 21 29.20 39.73 -4.27
C SER A 21 27.75 40.14 -3.85
N PRO A 22 27.39 39.96 -2.57
CA PRO A 22 26.10 40.37 -2.02
C PRO A 22 26.11 41.84 -1.63
N THR A 23 25.31 42.69 -2.27
CA THR A 23 25.02 44.03 -1.72
C THR A 23 23.58 44.43 -2.04
N PHE A 24 22.81 44.70 -0.98
CA PHE A 24 21.64 45.58 -0.88
C PHE A 24 20.82 45.86 -2.15
N CYS A 25 19.54 45.47 -2.11
CA CYS A 25 18.44 46.37 -2.45
C CYS A 25 17.11 45.85 -1.87
N LEU A 26 16.75 46.35 -0.69
CA LEU A 26 15.36 46.58 -0.31
C LEU A 26 14.84 47.72 -1.18
N LEU A 27 13.70 47.55 -1.85
CA LEU A 27 12.56 48.50 -1.91
C LEU A 27 11.51 48.03 -2.92
N SER A 28 10.35 47.65 -2.36
CA SER A 28 8.96 48.00 -2.76
C SER A 28 8.58 48.13 -4.25
N VAL A 29 7.43 47.54 -4.63
CA VAL A 29 6.20 48.27 -5.03
C VAL A 29 5.07 47.33 -5.48
N LEU A 30 3.92 47.48 -4.80
CA LEU A 30 2.52 47.33 -5.22
C LEU A 30 2.01 46.07 -5.96
N GLY A 31 1.30 45.23 -5.19
CA GLY A 31 -0.16 45.17 -5.21
C GLY A 31 -0.88 45.17 -6.57
N PHE A 32 -1.17 43.98 -7.08
CA PHE A 32 -2.42 43.69 -7.79
C PHE A 32 -2.92 42.31 -7.35
N CYS A 33 -3.82 42.28 -6.37
CA CYS A 33 -4.59 41.08 -6.03
C CYS A 33 -5.58 40.81 -7.16
N VAL A 34 -5.18 40.01 -8.15
CA VAL A 34 -6.13 39.16 -8.85
C VAL A 34 -6.21 37.88 -8.03
N VAL A 35 -7.31 37.71 -7.31
CA VAL A 35 -7.70 36.41 -6.74
C VAL A 35 -8.05 35.51 -7.92
N LEU A 36 -7.02 34.95 -8.56
CA LEU A 36 -7.17 33.73 -9.32
C LEU A 36 -7.26 32.62 -8.28
N CYS A 37 -8.48 32.12 -8.07
CA CYS A 37 -8.71 30.86 -7.40
C CYS A 37 -7.82 29.80 -8.06
N PHE A 38 -6.67 29.52 -7.44
CA PHE A 38 -5.83 28.40 -7.81
C PHE A 38 -6.64 27.13 -7.53
N ASN A 39 -7.32 26.63 -8.55
CA ASN A 39 -7.70 25.23 -8.60
C ASN A 39 -6.40 24.44 -8.42
N LYS A 40 -6.29 23.77 -7.26
CA LYS A 40 -5.21 22.85 -6.95
C LYS A 40 -4.98 21.94 -8.16
N PRO A 41 -3.72 21.68 -8.56
CA PRO A 41 -3.45 20.65 -9.56
C PRO A 41 -4.04 19.34 -9.04
N SER A 42 -5.01 18.81 -9.77
CA SER A 42 -5.67 17.56 -9.45
C SER A 42 -4.64 16.44 -9.50
N CYS A 43 -4.23 15.95 -8.33
CA CYS A 43 -3.91 14.54 -8.14
C CYS A 43 -4.90 13.73 -8.99
N LEU A 44 -4.45 12.80 -9.84
CA LEU A 44 -5.35 11.92 -10.58
C LEU A 44 -6.44 11.45 -9.59
N ALA A 45 -7.68 11.87 -9.83
CA ALA A 45 -8.72 11.73 -8.82
C ALA A 45 -8.86 10.24 -8.51
N GLN A 46 -8.52 9.85 -7.27
CA GLN A 46 -8.75 8.48 -6.81
C GLN A 46 -10.22 8.15 -7.03
N VAL A 47 -10.47 7.03 -7.71
CA VAL A 47 -11.84 6.62 -8.01
C VAL A 47 -12.42 5.93 -6.79
N TYR A 48 -13.61 6.37 -6.42
CA TYR A 48 -14.43 5.75 -5.39
C TYR A 48 -15.74 5.30 -6.04
N PRO A 49 -16.27 4.12 -5.68
CA PRO A 49 -17.54 3.66 -6.22
C PRO A 49 -18.67 4.64 -5.85
N GLY A 50 -19.68 4.69 -6.72
CA GLY A 50 -20.96 5.35 -6.45
C GLY A 50 -21.83 4.51 -5.52
N GLN A 51 -23.15 4.76 -5.60
CA GLN A 51 -24.12 3.80 -5.07
C GLN A 51 -23.92 2.42 -5.70
N ARG A 52 -23.52 2.36 -6.98
CA ARG A 52 -23.03 1.12 -7.62
C ARG A 52 -21.54 1.24 -7.91
N TRP A 53 -20.84 0.10 -7.89
CA TRP A 53 -19.47 0.04 -8.39
C TRP A 53 -19.38 0.50 -9.84
N ALA A 54 -18.46 1.42 -10.11
CA ALA A 54 -18.02 1.68 -11.47
C ALA A 54 -17.20 0.48 -11.95
N THR A 55 -17.45 0.03 -13.17
CA THR A 55 -16.78 -1.14 -13.75
C THR A 55 -15.72 -0.74 -14.76
N ARG A 56 -14.74 -1.62 -14.96
CA ARG A 56 -13.72 -1.53 -16.00
C ARG A 56 -13.35 -2.94 -16.46
N THR A 57 -13.08 -3.15 -17.75
CA THR A 57 -12.64 -4.48 -18.19
C THR A 57 -11.25 -4.80 -17.61
N PRO A 58 -10.89 -6.08 -17.43
CA PRO A 58 -9.55 -6.47 -16.98
C PRO A 58 -8.42 -5.77 -17.73
N GLU A 59 -8.47 -5.76 -19.05
CA GLU A 59 -7.41 -5.21 -19.92
C GLU A 59 -7.24 -3.71 -19.70
N HIS A 60 -8.35 -2.96 -19.63
CA HIS A 60 -8.32 -1.53 -19.35
C HIS A 60 -7.89 -1.20 -17.92
N ALA A 61 -8.05 -2.16 -17.00
CA ALA A 61 -7.52 -2.08 -15.66
C ALA A 61 -6.08 -2.63 -15.57
N GLY A 62 -5.44 -2.99 -16.68
CA GLY A 62 -4.09 -3.55 -16.72
C GLY A 62 -4.00 -4.93 -16.10
N MET A 63 -4.98 -5.80 -16.37
CA MET A 63 -5.05 -7.15 -15.82
C MET A 63 -5.34 -8.20 -16.89
N SER A 64 -4.78 -9.41 -16.74
CA SER A 64 -5.01 -10.56 -17.62
C SER A 64 -6.33 -11.24 -17.28
N PRO A 65 -7.31 -11.27 -18.21
CA PRO A 65 -8.53 -12.05 -18.04
C PRO A 65 -8.25 -13.53 -17.75
N GLU A 66 -7.25 -14.12 -18.41
CA GLU A 66 -6.92 -15.54 -18.31
C GLU A 66 -6.43 -15.89 -16.90
N LYS A 67 -5.61 -15.02 -16.29
CA LYS A 67 -5.16 -15.21 -14.90
C LYS A 67 -6.29 -14.98 -13.90
N LEU A 68 -7.23 -14.08 -14.19
CA LEU A 68 -8.44 -13.89 -13.39
C LEU A 68 -9.41 -15.07 -13.48
N ASP A 69 -9.54 -15.69 -14.66
CA ASP A 69 -10.27 -16.93 -14.86
C ASP A 69 -9.62 -18.07 -14.06
N ALA A 70 -8.29 -18.22 -14.12
CA ALA A 70 -7.56 -19.21 -13.33
C ALA A 70 -7.73 -18.97 -11.82
N LEU A 71 -7.72 -17.71 -11.37
CA LEU A 71 -7.98 -17.35 -9.98
C LEU A 71 -9.40 -17.76 -9.57
N ARG A 72 -10.41 -17.43 -10.38
CA ARG A 72 -11.81 -17.83 -10.16
C ARG A 72 -11.91 -19.35 -10.04
N ASP A 73 -11.27 -20.10 -10.93
CA ASP A 73 -11.40 -21.56 -10.97
C ASP A 73 -10.71 -22.23 -9.77
N LEU A 74 -9.57 -21.68 -9.33
CA LEU A 74 -8.90 -22.12 -8.10
C LEU A 74 -9.73 -21.80 -6.85
N VAL A 75 -10.18 -20.55 -6.72
CA VAL A 75 -10.88 -20.07 -5.52
C VAL A 75 -12.30 -20.65 -5.44
N GLY A 76 -13.01 -20.75 -6.55
CA GLY A 76 -14.42 -21.12 -6.61
C GLY A 76 -15.33 -20.13 -5.87
N GLY A 77 -16.53 -20.60 -5.49
CA GLY A 77 -17.48 -19.79 -4.71
C GLY A 77 -17.93 -18.54 -5.45
N ARG A 78 -17.84 -17.40 -4.77
CA ARG A 78 -18.20 -16.07 -5.32
C ARG A 78 -17.18 -15.03 -4.89
N GLY A 79 -16.93 -14.05 -5.75
CA GLY A 79 -15.92 -13.05 -5.46
C GLY A 79 -15.84 -11.93 -6.48
N CYS A 80 -14.95 -11.00 -6.17
CA CYS A 80 -14.72 -9.82 -6.97
C CYS A 80 -13.27 -9.33 -6.86
N VAL A 81 -12.81 -8.67 -7.91
CA VAL A 81 -11.51 -8.03 -8.03
C VAL A 81 -11.74 -6.57 -8.32
N VAL A 82 -11.14 -5.72 -7.48
CA VAL A 82 -11.17 -4.27 -7.62
C VAL A 82 -9.75 -3.78 -7.83
N ARG A 83 -9.54 -2.96 -8.86
CA ARG A 83 -8.25 -2.30 -9.10
C ARG A 83 -8.47 -0.84 -9.50
N HIS A 84 -7.66 0.05 -8.95
CA HIS A 84 -7.80 1.50 -9.20
C HIS A 84 -9.17 2.09 -8.87
N GLY A 85 -9.87 1.48 -7.90
CA GLY A 85 -11.21 1.89 -7.49
C GLY A 85 -12.34 1.45 -8.43
N PHE A 86 -12.06 0.61 -9.44
CA PHE A 86 -13.07 0.02 -10.32
C PHE A 86 -13.28 -1.46 -9.98
N MET A 87 -14.51 -1.92 -10.11
CA MET A 87 -14.81 -3.36 -10.20
C MET A 87 -14.31 -3.87 -11.55
N VAL A 88 -13.32 -4.76 -11.52
CA VAL A 88 -12.62 -5.23 -12.72
C VAL A 88 -13.11 -6.59 -13.18
N TYR A 89 -13.37 -7.47 -12.23
CA TYR A 89 -13.76 -8.84 -12.49
C TYR A 89 -14.61 -9.36 -11.33
N SER A 90 -15.57 -10.21 -11.62
CA SER A 90 -16.46 -10.80 -10.60
C SER A 90 -16.97 -12.16 -11.05
N TRP A 91 -17.23 -13.04 -10.09
CA TRP A 91 -17.81 -14.36 -10.35
C TRP A 91 -18.80 -14.75 -9.26
N GLY A 92 -19.75 -15.61 -9.62
CA GLY A 92 -20.84 -15.99 -8.74
C GLY A 92 -21.74 -14.80 -8.37
N ASP A 93 -22.56 -14.97 -7.34
CA ASP A 93 -23.42 -13.91 -6.83
C ASP A 93 -22.66 -13.00 -5.85
N GLN A 94 -22.15 -11.88 -6.39
CA GLN A 94 -21.42 -10.89 -5.60
C GLN A 94 -22.30 -10.11 -4.61
N SER A 95 -23.62 -10.10 -4.80
CA SER A 95 -24.59 -9.34 -3.99
C SER A 95 -25.07 -10.10 -2.77
N LYS A 96 -25.00 -11.44 -2.82
CA LYS A 96 -25.42 -12.30 -1.71
C LYS A 96 -24.73 -11.88 -0.41
N SER A 97 -25.52 -11.59 0.61
CA SER A 97 -25.02 -11.35 1.97
C SER A 97 -24.99 -12.68 2.73
N SER A 98 -23.83 -13.08 3.23
CA SER A 98 -23.68 -14.25 4.10
C SER A 98 -22.53 -14.06 5.09
N ASP A 99 -22.47 -14.91 6.12
CA ASP A 99 -21.41 -14.89 7.13
C ASP A 99 -20.01 -14.83 6.47
N VAL A 100 -19.22 -13.82 6.83
CA VAL A 100 -17.80 -13.70 6.43
C VAL A 100 -16.85 -14.33 7.44
N ALA A 101 -17.38 -15.00 8.46
CA ALA A 101 -16.65 -15.64 9.53
C ALA A 101 -15.62 -14.72 10.18
N SER A 102 -14.43 -15.23 10.51
CA SER A 102 -13.38 -14.44 11.16
C SER A 102 -12.84 -13.26 10.34
N ALA A 103 -13.14 -13.19 9.03
CA ALA A 103 -12.77 -12.02 8.23
C ALA A 103 -13.51 -10.75 8.71
N MET A 104 -14.54 -10.87 9.54
CA MET A 104 -15.22 -9.72 10.17
C MET A 104 -14.38 -8.99 11.22
N LYS A 105 -13.36 -9.63 11.81
CA LYS A 105 -12.66 -9.08 12.99
C LYS A 105 -12.00 -7.70 12.73
N PRO A 106 -11.38 -7.45 11.55
CA PRO A 106 -10.96 -6.11 11.15
C PRO A 106 -12.05 -5.04 11.20
N VAL A 107 -13.31 -5.38 10.90
CA VAL A 107 -14.43 -4.44 10.98
C VAL A 107 -14.67 -4.01 12.43
N ILE A 108 -14.62 -4.95 13.38
CA ILE A 108 -14.71 -4.64 14.82
C ILE A 108 -13.55 -3.74 15.25
N SER A 109 -12.32 -4.06 14.83
CA SER A 109 -11.16 -3.21 15.14
C SER A 109 -11.26 -1.82 14.51
N THR A 110 -11.87 -1.70 13.33
CA THR A 110 -12.14 -0.38 12.73
C THR A 110 -13.11 0.44 13.57
N LEU A 111 -14.18 -0.19 14.09
CA LEU A 111 -15.11 0.46 15.02
C LEU A 111 -14.41 0.90 16.32
N LEU A 112 -13.47 0.11 16.86
CA LEU A 112 -12.64 0.54 17.99
C LEU A 112 -11.83 1.80 17.67
N LEU A 113 -11.17 1.83 16.51
CA LEU A 113 -10.38 2.99 16.11
C LEU A 113 -11.26 4.24 15.92
N MET A 114 -12.47 4.06 15.37
CA MET A 114 -13.45 5.15 15.28
C MET A 114 -13.92 5.62 16.67
N ALA A 115 -14.09 4.72 17.65
CA ALA A 115 -14.39 5.11 19.03
C ALA A 115 -13.26 5.96 19.64
N VAL A 116 -12.00 5.65 19.35
CA VAL A 116 -10.85 6.46 19.78
C VAL A 116 -10.85 7.82 19.07
N GLN A 117 -11.03 7.83 17.75
CA GLN A 117 -11.09 9.06 16.95
C GLN A 117 -12.20 10.02 17.40
N GLU A 118 -13.36 9.48 17.80
CA GLU A 118 -14.49 10.25 18.30
C GLU A 118 -14.37 10.62 19.79
N GLY A 119 -13.27 10.25 20.45
CA GLY A 119 -13.04 10.53 21.87
C GLY A 119 -13.93 9.74 22.84
N LYS A 120 -14.60 8.68 22.37
CA LYS A 120 -15.33 7.74 23.24
C LYS A 120 -14.40 6.86 24.06
N LEU A 121 -13.19 6.65 23.56
CA LEU A 121 -12.07 5.98 24.23
C LEU A 121 -10.86 6.91 24.20
N LYS A 122 -10.05 6.90 25.26
CA LYS A 122 -8.83 7.73 25.32
C LYS A 122 -7.77 7.22 24.35
N SER A 123 -7.64 5.90 24.27
CA SER A 123 -6.74 5.20 23.35
C SER A 123 -7.10 3.71 23.31
N VAL A 124 -6.48 2.99 22.39
CA VAL A 124 -6.55 1.52 22.35
C VAL A 124 -5.83 0.85 23.55
N ASP A 125 -5.05 1.60 24.32
CA ASP A 125 -4.33 1.12 25.50
C ASP A 125 -5.12 1.36 26.80
N GLU A 126 -6.30 1.96 26.72
CA GLU A 126 -7.21 2.12 27.85
C GLU A 126 -7.67 0.75 28.39
N PRO A 127 -7.70 0.53 29.73
CA PRO A 127 -8.17 -0.71 30.31
C PRO A 127 -9.63 -1.01 30.00
N LEU A 128 -9.92 -2.22 29.55
CA LEU A 128 -11.30 -2.68 29.32
C LEU A 128 -12.12 -2.68 30.62
N ALA A 129 -11.45 -2.89 31.76
CA ALA A 129 -12.06 -2.93 33.08
C ALA A 129 -12.73 -1.62 33.52
N ASP A 130 -12.47 -0.50 32.84
CA ASP A 130 -13.20 0.76 33.05
C ASP A 130 -14.62 0.72 32.46
N PHE A 131 -14.87 -0.16 31.49
CA PHE A 131 -16.16 -0.39 30.86
C PHE A 131 -16.83 -1.69 31.32
N GLU A 132 -16.04 -2.67 31.76
CA GLU A 132 -16.48 -3.93 32.35
C GLU A 132 -15.82 -4.18 33.72
N PRO A 133 -16.32 -3.54 34.80
CA PRO A 133 -15.69 -3.58 36.12
C PRO A 133 -15.57 -4.97 36.75
N ARG A 134 -16.36 -5.95 36.30
CA ARG A 134 -16.28 -7.34 36.80
C ARG A 134 -14.91 -7.97 36.55
N LEU A 135 -14.15 -7.47 35.56
CA LEU A 135 -12.78 -7.91 35.29
C LEU A 135 -11.80 -7.52 36.41
N LYS A 136 -12.11 -6.49 37.22
CA LYS A 136 -11.22 -6.02 38.31
C LYS A 136 -11.00 -7.08 39.39
N SER A 137 -11.99 -7.97 39.61
CA SER A 137 -11.91 -9.06 40.58
C SER A 137 -11.69 -10.44 39.94
N LEU A 138 -11.87 -10.58 38.63
CA LEU A 138 -11.74 -11.86 37.94
C LEU A 138 -10.30 -12.39 38.01
N ASN A 139 -10.15 -13.69 38.28
CA ASN A 139 -8.86 -14.38 38.38
C ASN A 139 -7.86 -13.62 39.27
N ASN A 140 -8.28 -13.21 40.48
CA ASN A 140 -7.48 -12.44 41.43
C ASN A 140 -6.95 -11.12 40.83
N GLY A 141 -7.76 -10.47 39.99
CA GLY A 141 -7.45 -9.18 39.35
C GLY A 141 -6.54 -9.28 38.13
N LYS A 142 -6.19 -10.48 37.66
CA LYS A 142 -5.37 -10.68 36.45
C LYS A 142 -5.97 -9.97 35.23
N ASP A 143 -7.28 -10.12 35.02
CA ASP A 143 -7.99 -9.64 33.84
C ASP A 143 -8.28 -8.13 33.88
N ALA A 144 -8.02 -7.46 35.00
CA ALA A 144 -8.11 -6.00 35.11
C ALA A 144 -7.15 -5.27 34.14
N GLY A 145 -6.03 -5.91 33.79
CA GLY A 145 -5.02 -5.37 32.87
C GLY A 145 -5.32 -5.58 31.38
N ILE A 146 -6.46 -6.16 31.01
CA ILE A 146 -6.84 -6.28 29.60
C ILE A 146 -7.10 -4.88 29.03
N THR A 147 -6.49 -4.56 27.89
CA THR A 147 -6.73 -3.32 27.14
C THR A 147 -7.44 -3.65 25.83
N TRP A 148 -7.96 -2.64 25.14
CA TRP A 148 -8.56 -2.83 23.81
C TRP A 148 -7.54 -3.38 22.80
N ARG A 149 -6.28 -2.91 22.86
CA ARG A 149 -5.18 -3.42 22.04
C ARG A 149 -4.95 -4.92 22.29
N HIS A 150 -4.99 -5.37 23.54
CA HIS A 150 -4.83 -6.80 23.85
C HIS A 150 -5.94 -7.66 23.21
N LEU A 151 -7.17 -7.16 23.11
CA LEU A 151 -8.25 -7.86 22.41
C LEU A 151 -8.06 -7.83 20.89
N ALA A 152 -7.75 -6.67 20.33
CA ALA A 152 -7.53 -6.48 18.89
C ALA A 152 -6.32 -7.27 18.37
N SER A 153 -5.29 -7.45 19.19
CA SER A 153 -4.10 -8.23 18.86
C SER A 153 -4.13 -9.68 19.37
N GLN A 154 -5.23 -10.17 19.93
CA GLN A 154 -5.38 -11.57 20.39
C GLN A 154 -4.34 -11.99 21.46
N THR A 155 -3.99 -11.07 22.37
CA THR A 155 -3.06 -11.27 23.49
C THR A 155 -3.69 -10.99 24.86
N SER A 156 -5.02 -10.95 24.96
CA SER A 156 -5.72 -10.64 26.22
C SER A 156 -5.52 -11.66 27.34
N GLY A 157 -5.21 -12.92 27.01
CA GLY A 157 -5.19 -14.01 27.99
C GLY A 157 -6.57 -14.27 28.61
N TYR A 158 -7.67 -13.75 28.05
CA TYR A 158 -8.99 -13.92 28.63
C TYR A 158 -9.44 -15.39 28.60
N GLY A 159 -9.83 -15.93 29.76
CA GLY A 159 -10.16 -17.34 29.93
C GLY A 159 -8.95 -18.30 29.86
N LEU A 160 -7.73 -17.76 29.96
CA LEU A 160 -6.45 -18.46 29.99
C LEU A 160 -5.60 -17.95 31.17
N VAL A 161 -4.62 -18.73 31.61
CA VAL A 161 -3.80 -18.38 32.80
C VAL A 161 -2.81 -17.25 32.56
N GLU A 162 -2.41 -17.00 31.31
CA GLU A 162 -1.45 -15.95 30.97
C GLU A 162 -2.00 -14.55 31.27
N ARG A 163 -1.13 -13.62 31.69
CA ARG A 163 -1.51 -12.21 31.87
C ARG A 163 -1.69 -11.54 30.50
N PRO A 164 -2.49 -10.47 30.43
CA PRO A 164 -2.64 -9.69 29.21
C PRO A 164 -1.27 -9.26 28.65
N GLY A 165 -1.07 -9.44 27.35
CA GLY A 165 0.17 -9.15 26.62
C GLY A 165 1.23 -10.26 26.66
N GLN A 166 1.11 -11.28 27.51
CA GLN A 166 2.18 -12.28 27.68
C GLN A 166 2.23 -13.36 26.59
N ALA A 167 1.10 -13.67 25.97
CA ALA A 167 1.02 -14.75 25.00
C ALA A 167 -0.05 -14.51 23.94
N TRP A 168 0.23 -15.01 22.74
CA TRP A 168 -0.72 -15.11 21.64
C TRP A 168 -1.71 -16.24 21.88
N SER A 169 -2.99 -15.93 21.69
CA SER A 169 -4.08 -16.90 21.64
C SER A 169 -5.20 -16.38 20.74
N TYR A 170 -5.40 -16.99 19.57
CA TYR A 170 -6.54 -16.63 18.72
C TYR A 170 -7.84 -17.10 19.38
N ASN A 171 -8.60 -16.16 19.95
CA ASN A 171 -9.59 -16.43 21.00
C ASN A 171 -10.94 -15.75 20.72
N ASP A 172 -11.93 -16.56 20.36
CA ASP A 172 -13.27 -16.09 20.00
C ASP A 172 -14.16 -15.77 21.22
N TYR A 173 -13.80 -16.23 22.43
CA TYR A 173 -14.44 -15.77 23.67
C TYR A 173 -14.01 -14.36 24.03
N ALA A 174 -12.70 -14.07 23.88
CA ALA A 174 -12.17 -12.71 24.04
C ALA A 174 -12.78 -11.76 23.01
N LEU A 175 -12.96 -12.21 21.76
CA LEU A 175 -13.61 -11.42 20.73
C LEU A 175 -15.09 -11.14 21.02
N ALA A 176 -15.83 -12.09 21.60
CA ALA A 176 -17.21 -11.84 22.02
C ALA A 176 -17.28 -10.78 23.13
N LEU A 177 -16.41 -10.88 24.16
CA LEU A 177 -16.29 -9.84 25.20
C LEU A 177 -15.95 -8.47 24.60
N TYR A 178 -15.04 -8.44 23.63
CA TYR A 178 -14.64 -7.23 22.91
C TYR A 178 -15.83 -6.60 22.19
N TYR A 179 -16.52 -7.36 21.34
CA TYR A 179 -17.68 -6.89 20.59
C TYR A 179 -18.79 -6.39 21.51
N ASP A 180 -19.15 -7.16 22.54
CA ASP A 180 -20.23 -6.82 23.46
C ASP A 180 -19.92 -5.54 24.24
N THR A 181 -18.69 -5.41 24.75
CA THR A 181 -18.30 -4.22 25.52
C THR A 181 -18.23 -2.99 24.62
N LEU A 182 -17.64 -3.10 23.43
CA LEU A 182 -17.53 -1.99 22.48
C LEU A 182 -18.91 -1.49 22.05
N THR A 183 -19.79 -2.39 21.65
CA THR A 183 -21.13 -2.01 21.16
C THR A 183 -22.03 -1.53 22.30
N GLN A 184 -22.17 -2.31 23.38
CA GLN A 184 -23.17 -2.05 24.42
C GLN A 184 -22.74 -1.00 25.43
N LYS A 185 -21.44 -0.87 25.74
CA LYS A 185 -20.95 0.03 26.80
C LYS A 185 -20.33 1.30 26.25
N VAL A 186 -19.54 1.20 25.18
CA VAL A 186 -18.86 2.36 24.56
C VAL A 186 -19.81 3.09 23.61
N PHE A 187 -20.30 2.41 22.58
CA PHE A 187 -21.20 3.03 21.61
C PHE A 187 -22.65 3.12 22.08
N ARG A 188 -23.06 2.23 22.99
CA ARG A 188 -24.44 2.11 23.50
C ARG A 188 -25.47 1.92 22.39
N THR A 189 -25.12 1.10 21.40
CA THR A 189 -26.00 0.70 20.29
C THR A 189 -25.77 -0.78 19.94
N ASN A 190 -26.63 -1.38 19.13
CA ASN A 190 -26.36 -2.70 18.58
C ASN A 190 -25.30 -2.62 17.47
N GLY A 191 -24.58 -3.71 17.23
CA GLY A 191 -23.49 -3.68 16.25
C GLY A 191 -23.94 -3.36 14.83
N THR A 192 -25.14 -3.79 14.40
CA THR A 192 -25.65 -3.54 13.05
C THR A 192 -25.93 -2.05 12.80
N ASP A 193 -26.54 -1.35 13.76
CA ASP A 193 -26.71 0.11 13.69
C ASP A 193 -25.38 0.84 13.75
N GLY A 194 -24.42 0.31 14.51
CA GLY A 194 -23.07 0.85 14.50
C GLY A 194 -22.38 0.69 13.14
N LEU A 195 -22.44 -0.51 12.57
CA LEU A 195 -21.94 -0.78 11.23
C LEU A 195 -22.57 0.17 10.21
N ARG A 196 -23.90 0.35 10.28
CA ARG A 196 -24.64 1.27 9.42
C ARG A 196 -24.09 2.69 9.47
N THR A 197 -24.03 3.25 10.68
CA THR A 197 -23.70 4.65 10.93
C THR A 197 -22.26 4.97 10.55
N TRP A 198 -21.31 4.13 10.96
CA TRP A 198 -19.88 4.45 10.87
C TRP A 198 -19.21 3.93 9.60
N LEU A 199 -19.76 2.90 8.96
CA LEU A 199 -19.13 2.26 7.81
C LEU A 199 -20.09 2.09 6.62
N ALA A 200 -21.23 1.43 6.78
CA ALA A 200 -22.04 1.02 5.65
C ALA A 200 -22.65 2.21 4.89
N GLU A 201 -23.24 3.19 5.57
CA GLU A 201 -23.75 4.41 4.92
C GLU A 201 -22.62 5.28 4.35
N PRO A 202 -21.54 5.61 5.10
CA PRO A 202 -20.41 6.37 4.55
C PRO A 202 -19.74 5.73 3.34
N LEU A 203 -19.54 4.41 3.35
CA LEU A 203 -18.93 3.65 2.26
C LEU A 203 -19.93 3.28 1.17
N GLN A 204 -21.22 3.56 1.37
CA GLN A 204 -22.31 3.27 0.45
C GLN A 204 -22.43 1.77 0.12
N PHE A 205 -22.54 0.94 1.16
CA PHE A 205 -22.85 -0.49 0.99
C PHE A 205 -24.15 -0.65 0.20
N GLU A 206 -24.13 -1.58 -0.75
CA GLU A 206 -25.22 -1.83 -1.69
C GLU A 206 -26.22 -2.88 -1.19
N ASP A 207 -25.72 -3.85 -0.43
CA ASP A 207 -26.44 -5.05 -0.07
C ASP A 207 -26.82 -5.06 1.41
N HIS A 208 -27.58 -6.09 1.79
CA HIS A 208 -27.87 -6.35 3.18
C HIS A 208 -26.58 -6.60 3.98
N TYR A 209 -26.49 -5.99 5.16
CA TYR A 209 -25.42 -6.22 6.12
C TYR A 209 -26.01 -6.34 7.53
N THR A 210 -25.42 -7.20 8.35
CA THR A 210 -25.83 -7.36 9.75
C THR A 210 -24.73 -8.02 10.57
N PHE A 211 -24.60 -7.65 11.83
CA PHE A 211 -23.81 -8.40 12.81
C PHE A 211 -24.56 -9.59 13.44
N ASP A 212 -25.74 -9.93 12.91
CA ASP A 212 -26.54 -11.09 13.30
C ASP A 212 -26.66 -12.08 12.13
N ALA A 213 -25.52 -12.53 11.57
CA ALA A 213 -25.48 -13.40 10.40
C ALA A 213 -26.28 -14.71 10.54
N PHE A 214 -26.47 -15.19 11.77
CA PHE A 214 -27.24 -16.39 12.10
C PHE A 214 -28.54 -16.07 12.87
N GLY A 215 -28.96 -14.80 12.89
CA GLY A 215 -30.04 -14.29 13.72
C GLY A 215 -29.57 -13.83 15.10
N SER A 216 -30.36 -12.99 15.75
CA SER A 216 -29.99 -12.33 17.02
C SER A 216 -29.77 -13.28 18.21
N ASN A 217 -30.27 -14.52 18.11
CA ASN A 217 -30.16 -15.54 19.15
C ASN A 217 -29.05 -16.57 18.88
N ASP A 218 -28.37 -16.55 17.73
CA ASP A 218 -27.24 -17.42 17.42
C ASP A 218 -25.99 -16.59 17.10
N ARG A 219 -24.99 -16.68 17.98
CA ARG A 219 -23.66 -16.04 17.84
C ARG A 219 -23.73 -14.57 17.40
N PRO A 220 -24.39 -13.68 18.16
CA PRO A 220 -24.44 -12.25 17.85
C PRO A 220 -23.02 -11.65 17.74
N GLY A 221 -22.85 -10.70 16.82
CA GLY A 221 -21.54 -10.18 16.41
C GLY A 221 -20.91 -10.91 15.22
N ARG A 222 -21.59 -11.91 14.64
CA ARG A 222 -21.16 -12.50 13.37
C ARG A 222 -21.67 -11.68 12.20
N LEU A 223 -20.74 -11.20 11.37
CA LEU A 223 -21.04 -10.31 10.26
C LEU A 223 -21.47 -11.11 9.02
N ALA A 224 -22.65 -10.81 8.50
CA ALA A 224 -23.04 -11.11 7.14
C ALA A 224 -22.83 -9.86 6.26
N LEU A 225 -22.11 -10.03 5.16
CA LEU A 225 -21.77 -8.97 4.21
C LEU A 225 -21.57 -9.56 2.81
N SER A 226 -21.82 -8.77 1.77
CA SER A 226 -21.53 -9.16 0.38
C SER A 226 -20.04 -8.96 0.06
N VAL A 227 -19.51 -9.71 -0.91
CA VAL A 227 -18.09 -9.58 -1.30
C VAL A 227 -17.77 -8.21 -1.89
N ARG A 228 -18.72 -7.60 -2.60
CA ARG A 228 -18.55 -6.26 -3.20
C ARG A 228 -18.59 -5.14 -2.16
N ASP A 229 -19.36 -5.29 -1.08
CA ASP A 229 -19.34 -4.33 0.03
C ASP A 229 -18.15 -4.54 0.95
N PHE A 230 -17.69 -5.80 1.09
CA PHE A 230 -16.45 -6.05 1.80
C PHE A 230 -15.23 -5.50 1.05
N ALA A 231 -15.26 -5.48 -0.29
CA ALA A 231 -14.28 -4.78 -1.10
C ALA A 231 -14.29 -3.25 -0.89
N ARG A 232 -15.43 -2.63 -0.57
CA ARG A 232 -15.49 -1.19 -0.19
C ARG A 232 -14.75 -0.95 1.12
N PHE A 233 -14.92 -1.84 2.10
CA PHE A 233 -14.17 -1.79 3.35
C PHE A 233 -12.65 -1.94 3.10
N GLY A 234 -12.24 -2.85 2.21
CA GLY A 234 -10.84 -2.93 1.77
C GLY A 234 -10.34 -1.64 1.13
N LEU A 235 -11.17 -0.99 0.32
CA LEU A 235 -10.83 0.27 -0.36
C LEU A 235 -10.65 1.42 0.62
N LEU A 236 -11.41 1.46 1.73
CA LEU A 236 -11.19 2.43 2.80
C LEU A 236 -9.74 2.35 3.33
N TYR A 237 -9.23 1.15 3.59
CA TYR A 237 -7.86 0.95 4.06
C TYR A 237 -6.83 1.23 2.97
N LEU A 238 -7.07 0.77 1.73
CA LEU A 238 -6.22 1.05 0.58
C LEU A 238 -6.07 2.57 0.32
N ARG A 239 -7.05 3.37 0.73
CA ARG A 239 -7.06 4.82 0.62
C ARG A 239 -6.75 5.53 1.94
N HIS A 240 -6.08 4.87 2.88
CA HIS A 240 -5.65 5.43 4.16
C HIS A 240 -6.79 6.13 4.93
N GLY A 241 -7.96 5.48 4.98
CA GLY A 241 -9.14 5.98 5.69
C GLY A 241 -9.91 7.09 4.96
N LYS A 242 -9.47 7.49 3.77
CA LYS A 242 -10.17 8.49 2.95
C LYS A 242 -11.26 7.84 2.12
N TRP A 243 -12.41 8.50 2.06
CA TRP A 243 -13.51 8.15 1.16
C TRP A 243 -14.02 9.41 0.48
N ARG A 244 -13.74 9.51 -0.83
CA ARG A 244 -14.00 10.72 -1.63
C ARG A 244 -13.36 11.97 -1.00
N ASP A 245 -14.19 12.93 -0.60
CA ASP A 245 -13.85 14.20 0.01
C ASP A 245 -13.74 14.14 1.55
N LYS A 246 -14.08 12.99 2.16
CA LYS A 246 -14.09 12.82 3.62
C LYS A 246 -12.95 11.93 4.11
N GLN A 247 -12.34 12.32 5.21
CA GLN A 247 -11.46 11.44 6.00
C GLN A 247 -12.33 10.70 7.02
N LEU A 248 -12.68 9.45 6.76
CA LEU A 248 -13.57 8.67 7.64
C LEU A 248 -12.82 8.03 8.80
N LEU A 249 -11.60 7.57 8.55
CA LEU A 249 -10.71 6.99 9.54
C LEU A 249 -9.39 7.75 9.56
N ASP A 250 -8.88 8.13 10.72
CA ASP A 250 -7.60 8.80 10.89
C ASP A 250 -6.51 7.92 10.26
N PRO A 251 -5.72 8.45 9.30
CA PRO A 251 -4.68 7.69 8.64
C PRO A 251 -3.71 7.03 9.62
N LYS A 252 -3.36 7.68 10.73
CA LYS A 252 -2.45 7.11 11.73
C LYS A 252 -3.05 5.89 12.43
N LEU A 253 -4.35 5.93 12.72
CA LEU A 253 -5.06 4.81 13.34
C LEU A 253 -5.23 3.65 12.34
N GLY A 254 -5.64 3.97 11.11
CA GLY A 254 -5.77 2.98 10.03
C GLY A 254 -4.45 2.29 9.70
N ASP A 255 -3.39 3.09 9.51
CA ASP A 255 -2.05 2.58 9.21
C ASP A 255 -1.50 1.74 10.37
N MET A 256 -1.67 2.18 11.62
CA MET A 256 -1.29 1.38 12.79
C MET A 256 -1.92 -0.02 12.75
N ALA A 257 -3.19 -0.13 12.39
CA ALA A 257 -3.86 -1.42 12.32
C ALA A 257 -3.25 -2.38 11.29
N VAL A 258 -2.68 -1.87 10.20
CA VAL A 258 -2.10 -2.70 9.12
C VAL A 258 -0.57 -2.67 9.05
N SER A 259 0.10 -1.99 10.00
CA SER A 259 1.56 -1.84 9.99
C SER A 259 2.26 -2.09 11.32
N SER A 260 1.53 -2.45 12.39
CA SER A 260 2.09 -2.71 13.73
C SER A 260 1.91 -4.18 14.18
N PRO A 261 2.59 -5.15 13.54
CA PRO A 261 2.47 -6.55 13.91
C PRO A 261 2.94 -6.80 15.34
N LEU A 262 2.38 -7.83 15.97
CA LEU A 262 2.99 -8.46 17.13
C LEU A 262 4.44 -8.87 16.84
N ALA A 263 5.28 -8.79 17.86
CA ALA A 263 6.65 -9.27 17.76
C ALA A 263 6.68 -10.75 17.37
N ALA A 264 7.60 -11.12 16.48
CA ALA A 264 7.67 -12.46 15.92
C ALA A 264 8.04 -13.55 16.96
N ASP A 265 8.61 -13.14 18.08
CA ASP A 265 8.98 -13.95 19.24
C ASP A 265 7.93 -13.96 20.36
N THR A 266 6.76 -13.33 20.15
CA THR A 266 5.65 -13.36 21.10
C THR A 266 5.32 -14.82 21.47
N PRO A 267 5.35 -15.19 22.76
CA PRO A 267 5.07 -16.56 23.19
C PRO A 267 3.67 -17.02 22.80
N LEU A 268 3.48 -18.32 22.60
CA LEU A 268 2.16 -18.93 22.45
C LEU A 268 1.56 -19.23 23.83
N THR A 269 0.24 -19.18 23.96
CA THR A 269 -0.43 -19.62 25.20
C THR A 269 -0.12 -21.09 25.50
N SER A 270 -0.03 -21.42 26.79
CA SER A 270 0.03 -22.81 27.27
C SER A 270 -1.28 -23.57 27.07
N GLY A 271 -2.38 -22.86 26.75
CA GLY A 271 -3.72 -23.43 26.63
C GLY A 271 -4.40 -23.73 27.97
N LYS A 272 -3.73 -23.50 29.10
CA LYS A 272 -4.30 -23.71 30.43
C LYS A 272 -5.41 -22.69 30.70
N GLY A 273 -6.59 -23.18 31.06
CA GLY A 273 -7.77 -22.35 31.27
C GLY A 273 -7.71 -21.53 32.56
N ALA A 274 -8.36 -20.37 32.53
CA ALA A 274 -8.73 -19.58 33.70
C ALA A 274 -10.24 -19.25 33.65
N ASN A 275 -10.78 -18.68 34.73
CA ASN A 275 -12.19 -18.32 34.77
C ASN A 275 -12.49 -17.22 33.76
N MET A 276 -13.67 -17.29 33.16
CA MET A 276 -14.26 -16.19 32.37
C MET A 276 -15.38 -15.57 33.17
N LEU A 277 -15.92 -14.44 32.70
CA LEU A 277 -17.13 -13.87 33.27
C LEU A 277 -18.30 -14.89 33.16
N PRO A 278 -19.27 -14.86 34.11
CA PRO A 278 -20.44 -15.73 34.04
C PRO A 278 -21.18 -15.59 32.71
N HIS A 279 -21.64 -16.72 32.17
CA HIS A 279 -22.36 -16.81 30.89
C HIS A 279 -21.58 -16.27 29.68
N GLN A 280 -20.25 -16.24 29.75
CA GLN A 280 -19.44 -15.84 28.61
C GLN A 280 -19.69 -16.75 27.40
N ARG A 281 -20.16 -16.15 26.31
CA ARG A 281 -20.35 -16.79 25.01
C ARG A 281 -19.08 -16.71 24.15
N SER A 282 -19.04 -17.54 23.12
CA SER A 282 -18.10 -17.43 22.00
C SER A 282 -18.79 -16.83 20.77
N ILE A 283 -18.02 -16.24 19.87
CA ILE A 283 -18.49 -15.83 18.53
C ILE A 283 -18.46 -16.97 17.50
N GLY A 284 -18.17 -18.20 17.94
CA GLY A 284 -18.27 -19.41 17.14
C GLY A 284 -17.09 -20.37 17.22
N GLY A 285 -15.95 -19.95 17.80
CA GLY A 285 -14.75 -20.78 17.93
C GLY A 285 -14.24 -20.96 19.37
N GLY A 286 -13.01 -21.44 19.49
CA GLY A 286 -12.34 -21.72 20.76
C GLY A 286 -11.51 -20.56 21.33
N LYS A 287 -10.65 -20.89 22.30
CA LYS A 287 -9.75 -19.94 22.99
C LYS A 287 -8.31 -19.92 22.43
N ASN A 288 -7.99 -20.84 21.52
CA ASN A 288 -6.66 -20.96 20.90
C ASN A 288 -6.79 -21.67 19.54
N ILE A 289 -7.37 -20.98 18.56
CA ILE A 289 -7.75 -21.59 17.27
C ILE A 289 -6.53 -21.84 16.38
N THR A 290 -5.54 -20.94 16.41
CA THR A 290 -4.36 -21.01 15.54
C THR A 290 -3.12 -20.45 16.22
N PRO A 291 -1.94 -21.07 16.03
CA PRO A 291 -0.65 -20.57 16.53
C PRO A 291 0.01 -19.53 15.60
N ILE A 292 -0.55 -19.26 14.42
CA ILE A 292 0.12 -18.52 13.33
C ILE A 292 0.13 -16.99 13.53
N GLY A 293 -0.23 -16.44 14.70
CA GLY A 293 -0.29 -14.98 14.87
C GLY A 293 1.03 -14.22 14.93
N PRO A 294 2.00 -14.64 15.78
CA PRO A 294 3.21 -13.85 16.04
C PRO A 294 3.97 -13.48 14.76
N GLY A 295 4.30 -12.19 14.61
CA GLY A 295 4.94 -11.64 13.41
C GLY A 295 3.97 -11.27 12.28
N TYR A 296 2.78 -11.86 12.24
CA TYR A 296 1.83 -11.69 11.15
C TYR A 296 0.53 -10.98 11.53
N TYR A 297 0.26 -10.70 12.82
CA TYR A 297 -1.06 -10.21 13.24
C TYR A 297 -1.02 -8.82 13.85
N SER A 298 -1.98 -7.97 13.48
CA SER A 298 -2.12 -6.59 13.97
C SER A 298 -3.59 -6.17 13.93
N PHE A 299 -4.18 -5.74 15.06
CA PHE A 299 -5.56 -5.20 15.10
C PHE A 299 -6.58 -5.99 14.26
N ASN A 300 -6.56 -7.31 14.46
CA ASN A 300 -7.34 -8.30 13.75
C ASN A 300 -7.09 -8.51 12.25
N TRP A 301 -6.12 -7.82 11.67
CA TRP A 301 -5.59 -8.07 10.33
C TRP A 301 -4.47 -9.11 10.35
N TRP A 302 -4.43 -9.93 9.30
CA TRP A 302 -3.26 -10.71 8.92
C TRP A 302 -2.39 -9.86 7.99
N LEU A 303 -1.12 -9.72 8.31
CA LEU A 303 -0.14 -8.95 7.55
C LEU A 303 0.83 -9.91 6.88
N ASN A 304 1.21 -9.60 5.64
CA ASN A 304 2.16 -10.39 4.90
C ASN A 304 3.62 -10.11 5.34
N ARG A 305 3.88 -10.24 6.63
CA ARG A 305 5.19 -10.03 7.28
C ARG A 305 5.90 -11.36 7.50
N THR A 306 6.90 -11.43 8.38
CA THR A 306 7.69 -12.63 8.63
C THR A 306 7.60 -13.09 10.09
N ASN A 307 7.60 -14.41 10.32
CA ASN A 307 7.75 -14.99 11.66
C ASN A 307 9.22 -14.97 12.13
N LYS A 308 9.49 -15.57 13.30
CA LYS A 308 10.84 -15.69 13.88
C LYS A 308 11.83 -16.48 13.04
N LEU A 309 11.35 -17.28 12.08
CA LEU A 309 12.16 -18.05 11.14
C LEU A 309 12.41 -17.30 9.83
N GLY A 310 11.95 -16.03 9.72
CA GLY A 310 12.06 -15.24 8.49
C GLY A 310 11.08 -15.67 7.39
N GLN A 311 10.14 -16.58 7.67
CA GLN A 311 9.17 -17.06 6.68
C GLN A 311 8.05 -16.05 6.52
N ARG A 312 7.69 -15.72 5.28
CA ARG A 312 6.56 -14.84 4.98
C ARG A 312 5.22 -15.59 5.01
N LEU A 313 4.13 -14.96 5.46
CA LEU A 313 2.81 -15.60 5.55
C LEU A 313 2.30 -16.04 4.17
N PHE A 314 2.30 -15.12 3.21
CA PHE A 314 1.97 -15.36 1.80
C PHE A 314 3.19 -15.01 0.95
N VAL A 315 4.03 -16.02 0.68
CA VAL A 315 5.30 -15.88 -0.03
C VAL A 315 5.16 -15.31 -1.44
N ASP A 316 4.04 -15.60 -2.12
CA ASP A 316 3.77 -15.14 -3.48
C ASP A 316 2.99 -13.81 -3.54
N ALA A 317 2.63 -13.23 -2.39
CA ALA A 317 2.02 -11.89 -2.32
C ALA A 317 3.07 -10.81 -2.04
N PRO A 318 2.86 -9.55 -2.48
CA PRO A 318 3.73 -8.44 -2.12
C PRO A 318 3.85 -8.24 -0.60
N PRO A 319 5.01 -7.81 -0.08
CA PRO A 319 5.23 -7.67 1.35
C PRO A 319 4.26 -6.74 2.07
N ASP A 320 3.71 -5.74 1.39
CA ASP A 320 2.77 -4.75 1.91
C ASP A 320 1.31 -5.24 1.94
N THR A 321 1.05 -6.47 1.50
CA THR A 321 -0.27 -7.11 1.53
C THR A 321 -0.78 -7.28 2.96
N TYR A 322 -2.07 -7.03 3.16
CA TYR A 322 -2.80 -7.39 4.37
C TYR A 322 -4.18 -7.98 4.05
N VAL A 323 -4.65 -8.84 4.94
CA VAL A 323 -5.75 -9.77 4.67
C VAL A 323 -6.68 -9.88 5.86
N ALA A 324 -7.98 -9.87 5.60
CA ALA A 324 -8.99 -10.37 6.53
C ALA A 324 -9.36 -11.80 6.15
N ALA A 325 -9.12 -12.77 7.04
CA ALA A 325 -9.28 -14.19 6.73
C ALA A 325 -10.29 -14.89 7.65
N GLY A 326 -11.16 -15.71 7.07
CA GLY A 326 -12.16 -16.53 7.74
C GLY A 326 -12.12 -17.99 7.30
N HIS A 327 -12.30 -18.91 8.26
CA HIS A 327 -12.27 -20.37 8.06
C HIS A 327 -11.13 -20.83 7.15
N GLY A 328 -9.89 -20.61 7.56
CA GLY A 328 -8.72 -21.13 6.84
C GLY A 328 -8.51 -20.58 5.42
N GLY A 329 -9.27 -19.59 4.95
CA GLY A 329 -9.14 -19.05 3.59
C GLY A 329 -10.43 -19.09 2.77
N MET A 330 -11.51 -19.69 3.28
CA MET A 330 -12.76 -19.79 2.52
C MET A 330 -13.41 -18.43 2.26
N ARG A 331 -13.10 -17.45 3.12
CA ARG A 331 -13.66 -16.11 3.13
C ARG A 331 -12.53 -15.12 3.32
N MET A 332 -12.24 -14.33 2.31
CA MET A 332 -11.05 -13.48 2.28
C MET A 332 -11.37 -12.10 1.75
N LEU A 333 -10.70 -11.11 2.33
CA LEU A 333 -10.49 -9.80 1.75
C LEU A 333 -8.99 -9.55 1.72
N TRP A 334 -8.41 -9.55 0.53
CA TRP A 334 -7.03 -9.18 0.26
C TRP A 334 -6.96 -7.72 -0.12
N VAL A 335 -6.00 -7.00 0.44
CA VAL A 335 -5.66 -5.65 0.02
C VAL A 335 -4.15 -5.62 -0.24
N VAL A 336 -3.79 -5.21 -1.46
CA VAL A 336 -2.41 -5.19 -1.95
C VAL A 336 -2.07 -3.77 -2.41
N PRO A 337 -1.56 -2.91 -1.50
CA PRO A 337 -1.38 -1.49 -1.77
C PRO A 337 -0.50 -1.19 -2.98
N GLY A 338 0.65 -1.86 -3.11
CA GLY A 338 1.60 -1.68 -4.20
C GLY A 338 1.04 -2.02 -5.59
N LEU A 339 -0.07 -2.75 -5.66
CA LEU A 339 -0.77 -3.09 -6.90
C LEU A 339 -2.08 -2.32 -7.09
N ASP A 340 -2.45 -1.48 -6.12
CA ASP A 340 -3.76 -0.80 -6.00
C ASP A 340 -4.93 -1.77 -6.21
N LEU A 341 -4.79 -2.96 -5.60
CA LEU A 341 -5.59 -4.15 -5.86
C LEU A 341 -6.31 -4.61 -4.57
N ILE A 342 -7.57 -4.98 -4.72
CA ILE A 342 -8.38 -5.65 -3.70
C ILE A 342 -9.00 -6.88 -4.33
N VAL A 343 -8.93 -8.00 -3.63
CA VAL A 343 -9.59 -9.23 -4.06
C VAL A 343 -10.39 -9.76 -2.90
N CYS A 344 -11.69 -9.99 -3.11
CA CYS A 344 -12.58 -10.49 -2.08
C CYS A 344 -13.32 -11.72 -2.57
N TRP A 345 -13.43 -12.74 -1.73
CA TRP A 345 -14.26 -13.91 -2.00
C TRP A 345 -14.91 -14.46 -0.75
N ASN A 346 -15.97 -15.24 -0.98
CA ASN A 346 -16.66 -16.02 0.02
C ASN A 346 -17.08 -17.37 -0.59
N ASP A 347 -17.42 -18.33 0.27
CA ASP A 347 -17.84 -19.68 -0.12
C ASP A 347 -16.79 -20.43 -0.98
N SER A 348 -15.50 -20.12 -0.80
CA SER A 348 -14.37 -20.84 -1.42
C SER A 348 -14.12 -22.19 -0.74
N LYS A 349 -13.38 -23.08 -1.42
CA LYS A 349 -12.89 -24.36 -0.88
C LYS A 349 -11.48 -24.28 -0.28
N ILE A 350 -10.86 -23.11 -0.28
CA ILE A 350 -9.50 -22.90 0.25
C ILE A 350 -9.55 -22.87 1.78
N GLU A 351 -8.79 -23.74 2.44
CA GLU A 351 -8.79 -23.89 3.91
C GLU A 351 -7.37 -23.98 4.51
N ASP A 352 -6.33 -23.58 3.77
CA ASP A 352 -4.92 -23.78 4.11
C ASP A 352 -4.13 -22.52 4.49
N HIS A 353 -4.82 -21.45 4.93
CA HIS A 353 -4.21 -20.23 5.46
C HIS A 353 -3.10 -20.51 6.49
N ASP A 354 -3.38 -21.40 7.46
CA ASP A 354 -2.43 -21.69 8.55
C ASP A 354 -1.22 -22.51 8.09
N ALA A 355 -1.30 -23.15 6.93
CA ALA A 355 -0.20 -23.87 6.30
C ALA A 355 0.64 -22.97 5.36
N SER A 356 0.24 -21.71 5.17
CA SER A 356 0.85 -20.77 4.22
C SER A 356 2.25 -20.25 4.60
N PRO A 357 2.63 -20.06 5.89
CA PRO A 357 3.95 -19.53 6.25
C PRO A 357 5.12 -20.26 5.58
N GLY A 358 5.81 -19.56 4.66
CA GLY A 358 6.95 -20.09 3.92
C GLY A 358 6.63 -21.16 2.87
N ASN A 359 5.34 -21.42 2.59
CA ASN A 359 4.91 -22.53 1.73
C ASN A 359 4.15 -22.04 0.47
N PRO A 360 4.83 -21.99 -0.70
CA PRO A 360 4.21 -21.54 -1.95
C PRO A 360 3.17 -22.53 -2.51
N ASN A 361 3.12 -23.76 -2.00
CA ASN A 361 2.26 -24.81 -2.55
C ASN A 361 0.84 -24.82 -1.95
N THR A 362 0.56 -23.95 -0.98
CA THR A 362 -0.80 -23.76 -0.47
C THR A 362 -1.68 -23.09 -1.53
N GLN A 363 -2.96 -23.42 -1.55
CA GLN A 363 -3.95 -22.78 -2.40
C GLN A 363 -4.08 -21.29 -2.10
N CYS A 364 -3.93 -20.85 -0.84
CA CYS A 364 -3.82 -19.43 -0.52
C CYS A 364 -2.67 -18.74 -1.25
N ASN A 365 -1.47 -19.33 -1.28
CA ASN A 365 -0.33 -18.77 -2.01
C ASN A 365 -0.47 -18.88 -3.53
N GLN A 366 -1.03 -19.97 -4.04
CA GLN A 366 -1.34 -20.09 -5.46
C GLN A 366 -2.36 -19.03 -5.91
N ALA A 367 -3.37 -18.75 -5.08
CA ALA A 367 -4.31 -17.65 -5.32
C ALA A 367 -3.59 -16.30 -5.30
N ALA A 368 -2.72 -16.05 -4.30
CA ALA A 368 -1.92 -14.82 -4.23
C ALA A 368 -1.03 -14.64 -5.48
N LYS A 369 -0.36 -15.72 -5.92
CA LYS A 369 0.43 -15.74 -7.14
C LYS A 369 -0.41 -15.37 -8.36
N LEU A 370 -1.59 -15.96 -8.52
CA LEU A 370 -2.50 -15.63 -9.62
C LEU A 370 -2.99 -14.18 -9.55
N MET A 371 -3.24 -13.62 -8.36
CA MET A 371 -3.58 -12.21 -8.20
C MET A 371 -2.45 -11.28 -8.68
N VAL A 372 -1.20 -11.62 -8.34
CA VAL A 372 -0.02 -10.85 -8.76
C VAL A 372 0.23 -11.01 -10.25
N GLU A 373 0.23 -12.23 -10.77
CA GLU A 373 0.42 -12.50 -12.22
C GLU A 373 -0.73 -11.96 -13.06
N ALA A 374 -1.94 -11.84 -12.49
CA ALA A 374 -3.06 -11.20 -13.17
C ALA A 374 -2.84 -9.70 -13.34
N VAL A 375 -2.03 -9.06 -12.50
CA VAL A 375 -1.62 -7.68 -12.76
C VAL A 375 -0.61 -7.72 -13.88
N LEU A 376 -1.07 -7.26 -15.04
CA LEU A 376 -0.19 -6.90 -16.13
C LEU A 376 0.49 -5.62 -15.67
N ASP A 377 1.60 -5.78 -14.97
CA ASP A 377 2.70 -4.87 -15.17
C ASP A 377 2.82 -4.70 -16.69
N GLY A 378 3.21 -3.52 -17.17
CA GLY A 378 3.53 -3.36 -18.58
C GLY A 378 4.64 -4.32 -19.09
N SER A 379 5.05 -5.33 -18.32
CA SER A 379 6.17 -6.25 -18.52
C SER A 379 5.77 -7.73 -18.74
N ALA A 380 4.49 -8.13 -18.72
CA ALA A 380 4.10 -9.53 -18.96
C ALA A 380 3.24 -9.69 -20.23
N ASN A 381 3.87 -10.11 -21.33
CA ASN A 381 3.30 -10.47 -22.64
C ASN A 381 2.84 -9.37 -23.60
N GLY A 382 3.54 -8.24 -23.58
CA GLY A 382 3.68 -7.34 -24.72
C GLY A 382 4.94 -6.54 -24.50
N SER A 383 5.70 -6.21 -25.54
CA SER A 383 6.82 -5.26 -25.45
C SER A 383 6.47 -4.11 -24.50
N GLN A 384 7.15 -4.02 -23.36
CA GLN A 384 6.96 -2.94 -22.39
C GLN A 384 7.13 -1.64 -23.14
N ALA A 385 6.06 -0.86 -23.24
CA ALA A 385 6.15 0.46 -23.84
C ALA A 385 7.05 1.26 -22.90
N SER A 386 8.29 1.51 -23.34
CA SER A 386 9.27 2.36 -22.66
C SER A 386 8.58 3.63 -22.14
N THR A 387 8.95 4.10 -20.94
CA THR A 387 8.47 5.38 -20.42
C THR A 387 8.79 6.46 -21.45
N THR A 388 7.74 7.03 -22.04
CA THR A 388 7.88 8.01 -23.12
C THR A 388 7.65 9.41 -22.58
N LEU A 389 8.69 10.25 -22.65
CA LEU A 389 8.55 11.68 -22.48
C LEU A 389 8.27 12.32 -23.84
N GLY A 390 7.10 12.93 -23.97
CA GLY A 390 6.70 13.68 -25.16
C GLY A 390 6.37 15.12 -24.84
N ILE A 391 6.02 15.87 -25.88
CA ILE A 391 5.48 17.22 -25.80
C ILE A 391 4.23 17.23 -26.68
N SER A 392 3.13 17.76 -26.14
CA SER A 392 1.88 17.98 -26.86
C SER A 392 1.43 19.42 -26.57
N ASP A 393 1.37 20.23 -27.61
CA ASP A 393 1.16 21.68 -27.54
C ASP A 393 2.15 22.38 -26.59
N SER A 394 1.65 22.94 -25.48
CA SER A 394 2.42 23.64 -24.45
C SER A 394 2.67 22.79 -23.20
N ARG A 395 2.45 21.47 -23.27
CA ARG A 395 2.53 20.57 -22.12
C ARG A 395 3.48 19.40 -22.39
N PHE A 396 4.22 18.98 -21.37
CA PHE A 396 4.88 17.69 -21.40
C PHE A 396 3.84 16.58 -21.37
N THR A 397 4.15 15.46 -22.01
CA THR A 397 3.39 14.23 -21.88
C THR A 397 4.28 13.13 -21.32
N LEU A 398 3.74 12.35 -20.39
CA LEU A 398 4.35 11.13 -19.90
C LEU A 398 3.45 9.98 -20.33
N ASN A 399 3.99 9.06 -21.12
CA ASN A 399 3.23 7.94 -21.70
C ASN A 399 1.99 8.43 -22.46
N GLY A 400 2.16 9.50 -23.25
CA GLY A 400 1.10 10.12 -24.06
C GLY A 400 0.08 10.95 -23.28
N LYS A 401 0.21 11.07 -21.95
CA LYS A 401 -0.72 11.85 -21.10
C LYS A 401 -0.09 13.16 -20.64
N PRO A 402 -0.79 14.31 -20.72
CA PRO A 402 -0.28 15.58 -20.19
C PRO A 402 0.18 15.46 -18.73
N ALA A 403 1.40 15.90 -18.45
CA ALA A 403 2.03 15.79 -17.14
C ALA A 403 2.79 17.09 -16.80
N PHE A 404 2.79 17.44 -15.51
CA PHE A 404 3.74 18.42 -14.97
C PHE A 404 4.99 17.64 -14.52
N LEU A 405 6.16 17.98 -15.05
CA LEU A 405 7.41 17.37 -14.62
C LEU A 405 7.81 17.95 -13.26
N TYR A 406 7.57 17.17 -12.22
CA TYR A 406 7.95 17.48 -10.85
C TYR A 406 9.10 16.58 -10.46
N GLY A 407 10.27 17.16 -10.26
CA GLY A 407 11.46 16.35 -10.01
C GLY A 407 12.44 16.93 -9.03
N ILE A 408 13.43 16.08 -8.75
CA ILE A 408 14.42 16.28 -7.70
C ILE A 408 15.82 16.03 -8.24
N SER A 409 16.81 16.71 -7.65
CA SER A 409 18.23 16.43 -7.90
C SER A 409 18.72 15.33 -6.97
N TYR A 410 19.12 14.19 -7.54
CA TYR A 410 19.61 13.02 -6.82
C TYR A 410 21.14 12.96 -6.86
N TYR A 411 21.77 13.71 -5.96
CA TYR A 411 23.22 13.77 -5.85
C TYR A 411 23.81 12.45 -5.36
N GLY A 412 24.90 12.00 -5.99
CA GLY A 412 25.59 10.77 -5.60
C GLY A 412 24.85 9.47 -5.91
N ALA A 413 23.78 9.49 -6.72
CA ALA A 413 22.98 8.31 -7.05
C ALA A 413 23.83 7.11 -7.53
N LEU A 414 24.87 7.35 -8.33
CA LEU A 414 25.74 6.28 -8.84
C LEU A 414 26.69 5.68 -7.78
N GLY A 415 26.79 6.28 -6.59
CA GLY A 415 27.56 5.78 -5.46
C GLY A 415 26.72 5.13 -4.37
N ALA A 416 25.38 5.21 -4.45
CA ALA A 416 24.47 4.60 -3.47
C ALA A 416 24.22 3.12 -3.77
N SER A 417 23.93 2.33 -2.73
CA SER A 417 23.55 0.93 -2.91
C SER A 417 22.18 0.81 -3.61
N GLU A 418 21.96 -0.29 -4.33
CA GLU A 418 20.68 -0.52 -5.04
C GLU A 418 19.48 -0.49 -4.10
N ASP A 419 19.59 -1.11 -2.91
CA ASP A 419 18.50 -1.12 -1.91
C ASP A 419 18.22 0.28 -1.33
N PHE A 420 19.23 1.13 -1.25
CA PHE A 420 19.04 2.53 -0.84
C PHE A 420 18.30 3.30 -1.93
N ILE A 421 18.75 3.16 -3.18
CA ILE A 421 18.11 3.80 -4.35
C ILE A 421 16.66 3.32 -4.49
N ARG A 422 16.36 2.03 -4.36
CA ARG A 422 14.99 1.50 -4.44
C ARG A 422 14.07 2.20 -3.43
N ARG A 423 14.51 2.33 -2.17
CA ARG A 423 13.74 3.03 -1.12
C ARG A 423 13.54 4.51 -1.43
N ASP A 424 14.58 5.20 -1.91
CA ASP A 424 14.46 6.60 -2.32
C ASP A 424 13.47 6.75 -3.48
N LEU A 425 13.52 5.89 -4.49
CA LEU A 425 12.59 5.92 -5.61
C LEU A 425 11.14 5.64 -5.17
N ASP A 426 10.93 4.72 -4.23
CA ASP A 426 9.61 4.43 -3.67
C ASP A 426 9.05 5.65 -2.91
N ASP A 427 9.89 6.34 -2.12
CA ASP A 427 9.53 7.59 -1.46
C ASP A 427 9.25 8.71 -2.48
N LEU A 428 10.05 8.82 -3.54
CA LEU A 428 9.83 9.81 -4.60
C LEU A 428 8.47 9.62 -5.28
N GLN A 429 8.10 8.37 -5.60
CA GLN A 429 6.77 8.06 -6.13
C GLN A 429 5.68 8.38 -5.13
N ARG A 430 5.87 8.05 -3.84
CA ARG A 430 4.94 8.38 -2.76
C ARG A 430 4.68 9.88 -2.65
N TYR A 431 5.70 10.72 -2.87
CA TYR A 431 5.59 12.19 -2.86
C TYR A 431 5.22 12.80 -4.22
N GLY A 432 4.98 11.97 -5.25
CA GLY A 432 4.50 12.41 -6.56
C GLY A 432 5.59 12.98 -7.48
N PHE A 433 6.87 12.75 -7.19
CA PHE A 433 7.94 13.06 -8.13
C PHE A 433 7.88 12.09 -9.32
N ASN A 434 8.06 12.62 -10.52
CA ASN A 434 8.05 11.85 -11.77
C ASN A 434 9.31 12.08 -12.63
N TRP A 435 10.27 12.81 -12.08
CA TRP A 435 11.51 13.18 -12.74
C TRP A 435 12.66 13.22 -11.73
N ILE A 436 13.81 12.62 -12.07
CA ILE A 436 15.03 12.72 -11.27
C ILE A 436 16.15 13.27 -12.13
N ARG A 437 17.00 14.11 -11.54
CA ARG A 437 18.26 14.57 -12.14
C ARG A 437 19.44 13.88 -11.48
N VAL A 438 20.30 13.26 -12.26
CA VAL A 438 21.48 12.50 -11.86
C VAL A 438 22.70 13.06 -12.59
N TRP A 439 23.84 13.15 -11.89
CA TRP A 439 25.08 13.61 -12.49
C TRP A 439 25.94 12.44 -12.96
N ALA A 440 26.26 12.36 -14.25
CA ALA A 440 27.11 11.31 -14.80
C ALA A 440 28.59 11.47 -14.44
N ASN A 441 28.98 12.58 -13.82
CA ASN A 441 30.36 12.85 -13.42
C ASN A 441 30.49 13.40 -11.99
N TRP A 442 29.54 13.04 -11.10
CA TRP A 442 29.51 13.54 -9.72
C TRP A 442 30.70 13.04 -8.91
N ARG A 443 31.38 13.97 -8.23
CA ARG A 443 32.40 13.66 -7.25
C ARG A 443 32.31 14.62 -6.08
N ALA A 444 32.16 14.10 -4.87
CA ALA A 444 32.17 14.91 -3.67
C ALA A 444 32.80 14.11 -2.53
N PHE A 445 33.44 14.81 -1.59
CA PHE A 445 33.98 14.19 -0.36
C PHE A 445 34.89 12.98 -0.58
N GLY A 446 35.66 12.96 -1.68
CA GLY A 446 36.57 11.86 -2.01
C GLY A 446 35.93 10.65 -2.73
N VAL A 447 34.61 10.63 -2.92
CA VAL A 447 33.87 9.54 -3.57
C VAL A 447 33.58 9.91 -5.03
N ASP A 448 33.92 9.01 -5.97
CA ASP A 448 33.58 9.13 -7.39
C ASP A 448 32.29 8.35 -7.66
N ALA A 449 31.16 9.07 -7.75
CA ALA A 449 29.86 8.52 -8.11
C ALA A 449 29.56 8.91 -9.57
N ALA A 450 30.35 8.37 -10.49
CA ALA A 450 30.45 8.87 -11.86
C ALA A 450 30.45 7.73 -12.89
N ALA A 451 29.78 7.97 -14.02
CA ALA A 451 29.81 7.13 -15.22
C ALA A 451 30.93 7.53 -16.19
N VAL A 452 31.48 8.75 -16.07
CA VAL A 452 32.64 9.20 -16.85
C VAL A 452 33.67 9.93 -16.00
N ASP A 453 34.93 9.86 -16.40
CA ASP A 453 36.03 10.55 -15.71
C ASP A 453 36.17 12.03 -16.14
N GLY A 454 37.18 12.72 -15.58
CA GLY A 454 37.44 14.15 -15.86
C GLY A 454 37.84 14.46 -17.31
N ALA A 455 38.26 13.46 -18.09
CA ALA A 455 38.60 13.57 -19.52
C ALA A 455 37.44 13.14 -20.44
N GLY A 456 36.30 12.73 -19.85
CA GLY A 456 35.13 12.23 -20.54
C GLY A 456 35.22 10.77 -20.98
N ARG A 457 36.15 9.98 -20.41
CA ARG A 457 36.28 8.55 -20.70
C ARG A 457 35.32 7.73 -19.82
N PRO A 458 34.83 6.57 -20.30
CA PRO A 458 33.90 5.74 -19.55
C PRO A 458 34.50 5.21 -18.24
N ILE A 459 33.69 5.17 -17.19
CA ILE A 459 33.91 4.38 -15.98
C ILE A 459 32.91 3.23 -16.04
N THR A 460 33.39 2.01 -16.29
CA THR A 460 32.54 0.85 -16.58
C THR A 460 31.48 0.60 -15.50
N GLU A 461 31.89 0.51 -14.23
CA GLU A 461 30.95 0.27 -13.11
C GLU A 461 29.89 1.37 -12.99
N GLY A 462 30.30 2.63 -13.17
CA GLY A 462 29.37 3.77 -13.13
C GLY A 462 28.40 3.82 -14.30
N LEU A 463 28.82 3.39 -15.49
CA LEU A 463 27.94 3.26 -16.66
C LEU A 463 26.92 2.13 -16.47
N GLU A 464 27.35 0.97 -15.97
CA GLU A 464 26.43 -0.13 -15.67
C GLU A 464 25.44 0.27 -14.57
N LYS A 465 25.91 0.98 -13.54
CA LYS A 465 25.03 1.54 -12.50
C LYS A 465 24.01 2.54 -13.05
N LEU A 466 24.43 3.39 -14.01
CA LEU A 466 23.54 4.35 -14.66
C LEU A 466 22.49 3.67 -15.54
N LYS A 467 22.85 2.61 -16.28
CA LYS A 467 21.90 1.79 -17.06
C LYS A 467 20.89 1.10 -16.15
N TRP A 468 21.37 0.47 -15.06
CA TRP A 468 20.50 -0.15 -14.07
C TRP A 468 19.52 0.87 -13.46
N LEU A 469 19.98 2.08 -13.14
CA LEU A 469 19.13 3.14 -12.60
C LEU A 469 18.04 3.57 -13.61
N LEU A 470 18.38 3.64 -14.90
CA LEU A 470 17.42 3.92 -15.96
C LEU A 470 16.35 2.84 -16.06
N GLU A 471 16.73 1.56 -16.03
CA GLU A 471 15.78 0.45 -16.01
C GLU A 471 14.88 0.47 -14.76
N GLU A 472 15.44 0.81 -13.61
CA GLU A 472 14.71 0.90 -12.35
C GLU A 472 13.69 2.06 -12.33
N CYS A 473 14.07 3.19 -12.92
CA CYS A 473 13.23 4.36 -13.12
C CYS A 473 12.15 4.11 -14.19
N ASP A 474 12.52 3.45 -15.29
CA ASP A 474 11.59 3.10 -16.36
C ASP A 474 10.48 2.15 -15.86
N ARG A 475 10.85 1.15 -15.03
CA ARG A 475 9.89 0.29 -14.33
C ARG A 475 8.92 1.05 -13.41
N ARG A 476 9.24 2.29 -13.04
CA ARG A 476 8.44 3.17 -12.17
C ARG A 476 7.76 4.31 -12.91
N GLY A 477 7.96 4.44 -14.22
CA GLY A 477 7.49 5.60 -14.98
C GLY A 477 8.18 6.91 -14.60
N LEU A 478 9.42 6.85 -14.11
CA LEU A 478 10.23 8.02 -13.75
C LEU A 478 11.15 8.42 -14.89
N ILE A 479 11.21 9.72 -15.20
CA ILE A 479 12.15 10.27 -16.17
C ILE A 479 13.51 10.52 -15.50
N VAL A 480 14.60 10.20 -16.20
CA VAL A 480 15.97 10.49 -15.73
C VAL A 480 16.62 11.58 -16.57
N ASP A 481 16.92 12.74 -15.97
CA ASP A 481 17.84 13.76 -16.48
C ASP A 481 19.29 13.41 -16.08
N VAL A 482 20.12 13.01 -17.04
CA VAL A 482 21.56 12.81 -16.90
C VAL A 482 22.36 14.11 -17.17
N THR A 483 22.69 14.83 -16.12
CA THR A 483 23.42 16.09 -16.18
C THR A 483 24.95 15.88 -16.07
N PHE A 484 25.73 16.81 -16.63
CA PHE A 484 27.17 16.91 -16.38
C PHE A 484 27.50 18.21 -15.65
N SER A 485 28.39 18.14 -14.66
CA SER A 485 28.97 19.33 -14.02
C SER A 485 30.35 19.65 -14.59
N ARG A 486 30.73 20.93 -14.65
CA ARG A 486 32.11 21.37 -14.94
C ARG A 486 32.93 21.60 -13.67
N GLY A 487 32.34 21.43 -12.49
CA GLY A 487 32.99 21.69 -11.21
C GLY A 487 33.02 23.17 -10.86
N ASN A 488 32.56 23.52 -9.67
CA ASN A 488 32.56 24.87 -9.13
C ASN A 488 32.86 24.91 -7.62
N GLY A 489 33.50 23.87 -7.08
CA GLY A 489 33.82 23.72 -5.65
C GLY A 489 32.77 22.95 -4.84
N ALA A 490 31.48 23.03 -5.19
CA ALA A 490 30.42 22.25 -4.53
C ALA A 490 30.31 20.79 -5.04
N THR A 491 30.75 20.55 -6.28
CA THR A 491 30.62 19.26 -6.97
C THR A 491 31.97 18.58 -7.23
N GLY A 492 32.97 18.87 -6.38
CA GLY A 492 34.33 18.35 -6.51
C GLY A 492 35.24 19.17 -7.45
N PRO A 493 36.43 18.62 -7.78
CA PRO A 493 37.43 19.33 -8.60
C PRO A 493 36.91 19.62 -10.01
N GLN A 494 37.50 20.62 -10.65
CA GLN A 494 37.22 20.97 -12.05
C GLN A 494 37.38 19.75 -12.96
N ARG A 495 36.35 19.47 -13.78
CA ARG A 495 36.26 18.33 -14.70
C ARG A 495 35.69 18.77 -16.03
N LEU A 496 35.95 18.02 -17.10
CA LEU A 496 35.44 18.34 -18.45
C LEU A 496 35.78 19.78 -18.89
N GLN A 497 36.99 20.24 -18.56
CA GLN A 497 37.42 21.63 -18.76
C GLN A 497 37.69 21.99 -20.23
N THR A 498 37.88 20.99 -21.09
CA THR A 498 38.07 21.18 -22.53
C THR A 498 36.83 20.78 -23.29
N LEU A 499 36.60 21.43 -24.44
CA LEU A 499 35.51 21.05 -25.35
C LEU A 499 35.61 19.57 -25.75
N ASP A 500 36.82 19.07 -26.00
CA ASP A 500 37.05 17.66 -26.33
C ASP A 500 36.68 16.69 -25.20
N ALA A 501 37.01 17.04 -23.95
CA ALA A 501 36.62 16.22 -22.80
C ALA A 501 35.10 16.21 -22.61
N HIS A 502 34.46 17.38 -22.76
CA HIS A 502 33.00 17.49 -22.69
C HIS A 502 32.31 16.71 -23.81
N ARG A 503 32.80 16.84 -25.06
CA ARG A 503 32.28 16.10 -26.21
C ARG A 503 32.39 14.59 -25.98
N ARG A 504 33.56 14.09 -25.57
CA ARG A 504 33.76 12.68 -25.25
C ARG A 504 32.82 12.18 -24.16
N ALA A 505 32.59 12.95 -23.11
CA ALA A 505 31.66 12.58 -22.03
C ALA A 505 30.23 12.39 -22.55
N VAL A 506 29.75 13.35 -23.35
CA VAL A 506 28.42 13.29 -23.97
C VAL A 506 28.34 12.10 -24.94
N GLU A 507 29.32 11.94 -25.83
CA GLU A 507 29.39 10.81 -26.78
C GLU A 507 29.35 9.46 -26.05
N THR A 508 30.13 9.33 -24.96
CA THR A 508 30.20 8.11 -24.16
C THR A 508 28.84 7.75 -23.56
N VAL A 509 28.21 8.70 -22.86
CA VAL A 509 26.92 8.45 -22.20
C VAL A 509 25.80 8.27 -23.22
N VAL A 510 25.73 9.09 -24.26
CA VAL A 510 24.69 8.96 -25.30
C VAL A 510 24.81 7.64 -26.05
N THR A 511 26.03 7.18 -26.34
CA THR A 511 26.27 5.89 -26.99
C THR A 511 25.84 4.74 -26.06
N ALA A 512 26.22 4.80 -24.79
CA ALA A 512 25.88 3.78 -23.81
C ALA A 512 24.37 3.69 -23.53
N LEU A 513 23.67 4.82 -23.60
CA LEU A 513 22.23 4.94 -23.29
C LEU A 513 21.33 4.95 -24.54
N LYS A 514 21.90 4.71 -25.72
CA LYS A 514 21.16 4.66 -27.00
C LYS A 514 19.91 3.76 -26.95
N PRO A 515 19.91 2.58 -26.30
CA PRO A 515 18.71 1.73 -26.20
C PRO A 515 17.52 2.36 -25.48
N TRP A 516 17.75 3.36 -24.62
CA TRP A 516 16.70 4.07 -23.86
C TRP A 516 16.25 5.36 -24.56
N ARG A 517 16.66 5.57 -25.82
CA ARG A 517 16.29 6.74 -26.63
C ARG A 517 15.09 6.37 -27.52
N LEU A 518 14.07 7.23 -27.53
CA LEU A 518 12.88 7.08 -28.38
C LEU A 518 13.26 7.05 -29.87
N GLU A 519 12.89 5.98 -30.60
CA GLU A 519 12.81 6.02 -32.05
C GLU A 519 11.48 6.69 -32.45
N THR A 520 11.56 7.87 -33.06
CA THR A 520 10.42 8.50 -33.73
C THR A 520 10.05 7.70 -34.97
N THR A 521 8.98 6.89 -34.91
CA THR A 521 8.30 6.46 -36.12
C THR A 521 7.52 7.65 -36.68
N ALA A 522 8.12 8.35 -37.63
CA ALA A 522 7.40 9.31 -38.46
C ALA A 522 6.31 8.58 -39.25
N ARG A 523 5.05 8.64 -38.80
CA ARG A 523 3.92 8.37 -39.69
C ARG A 523 3.87 9.51 -40.69
N ALA A 524 4.21 9.19 -41.94
CA ALA A 524 4.03 10.08 -43.07
C ALA A 524 2.59 10.63 -43.08
N CYS A 525 2.44 11.94 -43.22
CA CYS A 525 1.18 12.54 -43.67
C CYS A 525 0.77 11.87 -44.99
N PRO A 526 -0.49 11.47 -45.18
CA PRO A 526 -0.99 11.16 -46.50
C PRO A 526 -0.86 12.42 -47.36
N SER A 527 -0.16 12.30 -48.47
CA SER A 527 -0.06 13.34 -49.49
C SER A 527 -1.41 13.50 -50.22
N ALA A 528 -1.76 14.77 -50.43
CA ALA A 528 -2.84 15.36 -51.25
C ALA A 528 -4.26 15.32 -50.67
#